data_AF-X0UZP3-F1
#
_entry.id   AF-X0UZP3-F1
#
_cell.length_a   1.000
_cell.length_b   1.000
_cell.length_c   1.000
_cell.angle_alpha   90.00
_cell.angle_beta   90.00
_cell.angle_gamma   90.00
#
_symmetry.space_group_name_H-M   'P 1'
#
loop_
_entity.id
_entity.type
_entity.pdbx_description
1 polymer ?
#
loop_
_entity_poly.entity_id
_entity_poly.type
_entity_poly.pdbx_seq_one_letter_code
_entity_poly.pdbx_strand_id
1 'polypeptide(L)'
;MLWSEIRKAYLNQWLIIEALEAHTEPDNLRQLDRLAVIETCSDGSTAMQRYRHLHRQYPHREFYFVHTSRAELDIREQQWLGIRRSNAVMAAR
;
A
#
# COMPACT_ATOMS: atom_id res chain seq x y z
N MET A 1 -7.70 -11.87 -1.13
CA MET A 1 -6.64 -12.80 -0.69
C MET A 1 -6.11 -12.34 0.64
N LEU A 2 -5.66 -13.27 1.48
CA LEU A 2 -4.92 -12.97 2.70
C LEU A 2 -3.45 -12.72 2.36
N TRP A 3 -2.73 -11.97 3.21
CA TRP A 3 -1.30 -11.72 3.02
C TRP A 3 -0.47 -13.01 2.94
N SER A 4 -0.83 -14.01 3.76
CA SER A 4 -0.18 -15.32 3.78
C SER A 4 -0.32 -16.09 2.46
N GLU A 5 -1.43 -15.92 1.73
CA GLU A 5 -1.66 -16.51 0.42
C GLU A 5 -0.82 -15.81 -0.66
N ILE A 6 -0.78 -14.48 -0.61
CA ILE A 6 0.02 -13.66 -1.53
C ILE A 6 1.50 -14.02 -1.42
N ARG A 7 2.02 -14.18 -0.19
CA ARG A 7 3.42 -14.58 0.01
C ARG A 7 3.75 -15.94 -0.59
N LYS A 8 2.82 -16.89 -0.59
CA LYS A 8 3.01 -18.22 -1.21
C LYS A 8 2.99 -18.15 -2.73
N ALA A 9 2.13 -17.31 -3.30
CA ALA A 9 1.99 -17.14 -4.75
C ALA A 9 3.11 -16.29 -5.37
N TYR A 10 3.64 -15.31 -4.65
CA TYR A 10 4.62 -14.33 -5.13
C TYR A 10 5.87 -14.30 -4.25
N LEU A 11 6.81 -15.21 -4.48
CA LEU A 11 8.02 -15.33 -3.65
C LEU A 11 9.04 -14.23 -3.97
N ASN A 12 9.56 -13.57 -2.94
CA ASN A 12 10.65 -12.57 -3.00
C ASN A 12 10.48 -11.50 -4.11
N GLN A 13 9.32 -10.86 -4.14
CA GLN A 13 8.96 -9.88 -5.16
C GLN A 13 8.42 -8.59 -4.53
N TRP A 14 8.62 -7.48 -5.24
CA TRP A 14 7.92 -6.23 -4.98
C TRP A 14 6.53 -6.26 -5.61
N LEU A 15 5.51 -5.86 -4.85
CA LEU A 15 4.12 -5.84 -5.29
C LEU A 15 3.49 -4.48 -5.00
N ILE A 16 2.57 -4.07 -5.87
CA ILE A 16 1.50 -3.15 -5.50
C ILE A 16 0.30 -3.99 -5.07
N ILE A 17 -0.17 -3.73 -3.85
CA ILE A 17 -1.40 -4.32 -3.33
C ILE A 17 -2.43 -3.23 -3.07
N GLU A 18 -3.69 -3.60 -3.18
CA GLU A 18 -4.82 -2.80 -2.74
C GLU A 18 -5.45 -3.44 -1.51
N ALA A 19 -5.75 -2.62 -0.50
CA ALA A 19 -6.61 -3.00 0.60
C ALA A 19 -8.07 -2.88 0.16
N LEU A 20 -8.73 -4.03 -0.02
CA LEU A 20 -10.15 -4.10 -0.32
C LEU A 20 -10.99 -3.99 0.95
N GLU A 21 -10.51 -4.58 2.04
CA GLU A 21 -11.06 -4.48 3.40
C GLU A 21 -9.90 -4.36 4.39
N ALA A 22 -10.03 -3.43 5.33
CA ALA A 22 -9.04 -3.16 6.36
C ALA A 22 -9.71 -2.50 7.57
N HIS A 23 -9.09 -2.67 8.73
CA HIS A 23 -9.47 -1.99 9.96
C HIS A 23 -8.23 -1.51 10.71
N THR A 24 -8.40 -0.51 11.55
CA THR A 24 -7.33 0.01 12.41
C THR A 24 -7.54 -0.51 13.83
N GLU A 25 -6.52 -1.16 14.37
CA GLU A 25 -6.49 -1.62 15.76
C GLU A 25 -6.22 -0.47 16.74
N PRO A 26 -6.52 -0.64 18.05
CA PRO A 26 -6.32 0.41 19.05
C PRO A 26 -4.89 0.95 19.18
N ASP A 27 -3.88 0.19 18.75
CA ASP A 27 -2.46 0.60 18.75
C ASP A 27 -2.03 1.31 17.44
N ASN A 28 -3.01 1.74 16.63
CA ASN A 28 -2.87 2.33 15.29
C ASN A 28 -2.25 1.38 14.24
N LEU A 29 -2.25 0.07 14.48
CA LEU A 29 -1.90 -0.90 13.45
C LEU A 29 -3.05 -1.01 12.43
N ARG A 30 -2.75 -0.80 11.14
CA ARG A 30 -3.67 -0.98 10.03
C ARG A 30 -3.63 -2.43 9.57
N GLN A 31 -4.61 -3.20 9.99
CA GLN A 31 -4.77 -4.59 9.62
C GLN A 31 -5.49 -4.69 8.27
N LEU A 32 -4.90 -5.40 7.31
CA LEU A 32 -5.46 -5.60 5.98
C LEU A 32 -6.14 -6.97 5.90
N ASP A 33 -7.47 -6.99 5.99
CA ASP A 33 -8.28 -8.21 6.04
C ASP A 33 -8.38 -8.88 4.68
N ARG A 34 -8.56 -8.07 3.63
CA ARG A 34 -8.69 -8.56 2.26
C ARG A 34 -7.88 -7.72 1.29
N LEU A 35 -7.02 -8.40 0.56
CA LEU A 35 -6.08 -7.80 -0.38
C LEU A 35 -6.32 -8.24 -1.82
N ALA A 36 -5.98 -7.36 -2.76
CA ALA A 36 -5.76 -7.68 -4.16
C ALA A 36 -4.33 -7.33 -4.57
N VAL A 37 -3.70 -8.19 -5.38
CA VAL A 37 -2.43 -7.88 -6.04
C VAL A 37 -2.75 -7.15 -7.34
N ILE A 38 -2.23 -5.93 -7.49
CA ILE A 38 -2.49 -5.07 -8.65
C ILE A 38 -1.39 -5.22 -9.69
N GLU A 39 -0.14 -5.25 -9.26
CA GLU A 39 1.02 -5.28 -10.15
C GLU A 39 2.24 -5.89 -9.43
N THR A 40 3.07 -6.61 -10.18
CA THR A 40 4.42 -7.04 -9.75
C THR A 40 5.46 -6.03 -10.25
N CYS A 41 6.48 -5.75 -9.45
CA CYS A 41 7.52 -4.79 -9.79
C CYS A 41 8.90 -5.43 -9.72
N SER A 42 9.83 -4.99 -10.57
CA SER A 42 11.21 -5.46 -10.60
C SER A 42 11.98 -5.14 -9.32
N ASP A 43 11.70 -3.97 -8.74
CA ASP A 43 12.41 -3.41 -7.60
C ASP A 43 11.55 -2.40 -6.83
N GLY A 44 12.05 -1.98 -5.67
CA GLY A 44 11.34 -1.06 -4.77
C GLY A 44 11.20 0.35 -5.33
N SER A 45 12.12 0.80 -6.20
CA SER A 45 12.05 2.11 -6.84
C SER A 45 10.90 2.16 -7.83
N THR A 46 10.77 1.13 -8.66
CA THR A 46 9.65 0.92 -9.58
C THR A 46 8.34 0.80 -8.81
N ALA A 47 8.30 -0.01 -7.75
CA ALA A 47 7.10 -0.13 -6.91
C ALA A 47 6.65 1.21 -6.33
N MET A 48 7.57 2.02 -5.80
CA MET A 48 7.24 3.36 -5.30
C MET A 48 6.71 4.29 -6.41
N GLN A 49 7.29 4.25 -7.61
CA GLN A 49 6.82 5.05 -8.75
C GLN A 49 5.39 4.64 -9.18
N ARG A 50 5.14 3.33 -9.30
CA ARG A 50 3.82 2.79 -9.65
C ARG A 50 2.77 3.11 -8.60
N TYR A 51 3.11 2.96 -7.32
CA TYR A 51 2.26 3.40 -6.21
C TYR A 51 1.84 4.87 -6.33
N ARG A 52 2.80 5.78 -6.56
CA ARG A 52 2.50 7.22 -6.72
C ARG A 52 1.58 7.50 -7.90
N HIS A 53 1.77 6.80 -9.01
CA HIS A 53 0.94 6.93 -10.21
C HIS A 53 -0.50 6.48 -9.92
N LEU A 54 -0.68 5.28 -9.35
CA LEU A 54 -1.99 4.74 -8.99
C LEU A 54 -2.72 5.61 -7.97
N HIS A 55 -2.00 6.11 -6.95
CA HIS A 55 -2.60 6.97 -5.93
C HIS A 55 -3.05 8.33 -6.48
N ARG A 56 -2.36 8.89 -7.49
CA ARG A 56 -2.83 10.10 -8.18
C ARG A 56 -4.06 9.82 -9.04
N GLN A 57 -4.09 8.69 -9.74
CA GLN A 57 -5.17 8.32 -10.63
C GLN A 57 -6.44 7.90 -9.88
N TYR A 58 -6.28 7.27 -8.72
CA TYR A 58 -7.38 6.77 -7.90
C TYR A 58 -7.19 7.17 -6.42
N PRO A 59 -7.39 8.45 -6.07
CA PRO A 59 -7.10 8.98 -4.72
C PRO A 59 -7.97 8.40 -3.61
N HIS A 60 -9.12 7.81 -3.95
CA HIS A 60 -10.03 7.19 -2.99
C HIS A 60 -9.71 5.71 -2.71
N ARG A 61 -8.77 5.11 -3.44
CA ARG A 61 -8.38 3.71 -3.27
C ARG A 61 -7.14 3.62 -2.39
N GLU A 62 -7.09 2.58 -1.58
CA GLU A 62 -6.05 2.36 -0.58
C GLU A 62 -5.00 1.38 -1.13
N PHE A 63 -3.91 1.93 -1.65
CA PHE A 63 -2.79 1.14 -2.17
C PHE A 63 -1.62 1.10 -1.21
N TYR A 64 -0.84 0.03 -1.29
CA TYR A 64 0.45 -0.14 -0.63
C TYR A 64 1.46 -0.74 -1.61
N PHE A 65 2.74 -0.41 -1.43
CA PHE A 65 3.84 -1.13 -2.08
C PHE A 65 4.60 -1.93 -1.02
N VAL A 66 4.77 -3.23 -1.26
CA VAL A 66 5.30 -4.17 -0.28
C VAL A 66 6.28 -5.14 -0.93
N HIS A 67 7.13 -5.74 -0.10
CA HIS A 67 7.98 -6.84 -0.52
C HIS A 67 7.57 -8.13 0.20
N THR A 68 7.39 -9.22 -0.54
CA THR A 68 6.83 -10.48 0.00
C THR A 68 7.78 -11.28 0.89
N SER A 69 9.04 -10.85 1.01
CA SER A 69 9.94 -11.38 2.05
C SER A 69 9.52 -11.02 3.46
N ARG A 70 8.69 -9.98 3.66
CA ARG A 70 8.18 -9.59 4.96
C ARG A 70 7.19 -10.63 5.47
N ALA A 71 7.42 -11.15 6.67
CA ALA A 71 6.55 -12.16 7.28
C ALA A 71 5.12 -11.63 7.45
N GLU A 72 5.03 -10.40 7.93
CA GLU A 72 3.80 -9.70 8.30
C GLU A 72 3.83 -8.27 7.74
N LEU A 73 2.64 -7.67 7.63
CA LEU A 73 2.49 -6.26 7.25
C LEU A 73 2.40 -5.43 8.53
N ASP A 74 3.43 -4.61 8.79
CA ASP A 74 3.42 -3.63 9.87
C ASP A 74 3.17 -2.24 9.27
N ILE A 75 1.88 -1.90 9.17
CA ILE A 75 1.42 -0.62 8.62
C ILE A 75 0.84 0.17 9.78
N ARG A 76 1.47 1.29 10.13
CA ARG A 76 1.04 2.14 11.24
C ARG A 76 0.35 3.39 10.72
N GLU A 77 -0.88 3.63 11.14
CA GLU A 77 -1.55 4.89 10.89
C GLU A 77 -0.94 5.97 11.78
N GLN A 78 -0.56 7.09 11.16
CA GLN A 78 -0.12 8.27 11.89
C GLN A 78 -1.19 9.35 11.75
N GLN A 79 -1.81 9.70 12.87
CA GLN A 79 -2.70 10.86 12.93
C GLN A 79 -1.86 12.13 13.01
N TRP A 80 -2.07 13.04 12.06
CA TRP A 80 -1.37 14.32 12.01
C TRP A 80 -2.31 15.44 12.45
N LEU A 81 -1.95 16.14 13.51
CA LEU A 81 -2.64 17.35 13.96
C LEU A 81 -2.04 18.56 13.22
N GLY A 82 -2.65 19.00 12.11
CA GLY A 82 -2.23 20.20 11.35
C GLY A 82 -2.64 20.21 9.87
N ILE A 83 -2.54 21.37 9.22
CA ILE A 83 -2.86 21.52 7.78
C ILE A 83 -1.70 20.97 6.94
N ARG A 84 -1.96 19.92 6.14
CA ARG A 84 -1.04 19.46 5.10
C ARG A 84 -1.47 20.01 3.74
N ARG A 85 -0.55 20.61 2.99
CA ARG A 85 -0.73 20.74 1.53
C ARG A 85 -0.64 19.35 0.94
N SER A 86 -1.73 18.87 0.35
CA SER A 86 -1.78 17.57 -0.32
C SER A 86 -0.88 17.61 -1.56
N ASN A 87 0.10 16.68 -1.63
CA ASN A 87 0.96 16.50 -2.82
C ASN A 87 0.17 16.11 -4.08
N ALA A 88 -1.12 15.81 -3.96
CA ALA A 88 -2.03 15.58 -5.08
C ALA A 88 -2.29 16.86 -5.91
N VAL A 89 -2.23 18.05 -5.30
CA VAL A 89 -2.60 19.31 -5.97
C VAL A 89 -1.44 19.91 -6.79
N MET A 90 -0.19 19.45 -6.60
CA MET A 90 0.99 20.03 -7.26
C MET A 90 1.27 19.46 -8.67
N ALA A 91 0.45 18.54 -9.19
CA ALA A 91 0.64 17.96 -10.53
C ALA A 91 -0.09 18.71 -11.66
N ALA A 92 -0.69 19.87 -11.36
CA ALA A 92 -1.31 20.75 -12.34
C ALA A 92 -0.60 22.12 -12.33
N ARG A 93 0.60 22.19 -12.93
CA ARG A 93 1.17 23.46 -13.38
C ARG A 93 2.19 23.24 -14.48
#